data_AF-A0A6N8H8Y0-F1
#
_entry.id   AF-A0A6N8H8Y0-F1
#
_cell.length_a   1.000
_cell.length_b   1.000
_cell.length_c   1.000
_cell.angle_alpha   90.00
_cell.angle_beta   90.00
_cell.angle_gamma   90.00
#
_symmetry.space_group_name_H-M   'P 1'
#
loop_
_entity.id
_entity.type
_entity.pdbx_description
1 polymer ?
#
loop_
_entity_poly.entity_id
_entity_poly.type
_entity_poly.pdbx_seq_one_letter_code
_entity_poly.pdbx_strand_id
1 'polypeptide(L)'
;MLNTRKLMVRAVFLFLLSLTYVSCNNQPMDSCIVNGVNDYWLVYDEAEPGYLGGAYFKFNTDGTSIRYRKNLNGEFEQITKDGDLFFDDEEWVISKDSILKWGEHSLDIIDYNDNTFILYLNRQDRYLFLFKEKKGSNKKGSQYYIDKRKEYPEKYPEPYSSVNNQ
;
A
#
# COMPACT_ATOMS: atom_id res chain seq x y z
N MET A 1 9.73 -6.90 -59.64
CA MET A 1 8.76 -7.06 -58.51
C MET A 1 9.32 -7.84 -57.30
N LEU A 2 10.43 -8.58 -57.39
CA LEU A 2 10.96 -9.36 -56.25
C LEU A 2 11.53 -8.50 -55.10
N ASN A 3 11.99 -7.29 -55.40
CA ASN A 3 12.73 -6.44 -54.46
C ASN A 3 11.82 -5.73 -53.44
N THR A 4 10.60 -5.35 -53.85
CA THR A 4 9.61 -4.69 -53.00
C THR A 4 9.01 -5.61 -51.95
N ARG A 5 8.80 -6.89 -52.28
CA ARG A 5 8.34 -7.91 -51.30
C ARG A 5 9.35 -8.11 -50.17
N LYS A 6 10.65 -8.18 -50.48
CA LYS A 6 11.71 -8.33 -49.46
C LYS A 6 11.81 -7.08 -48.56
N LEU A 7 11.62 -5.90 -49.15
CA LEU A 7 11.61 -4.63 -48.40
C LEU A 7 10.41 -4.56 -47.44
N MET A 8 9.23 -4.97 -47.91
CA MET A 8 7.99 -4.97 -47.13
C MET A 8 8.05 -5.97 -45.96
N VAL A 9 8.59 -7.17 -46.18
CA VAL A 9 8.79 -8.15 -45.10
C VAL A 9 9.77 -7.64 -44.04
N ARG A 10 10.86 -6.98 -44.45
CA ARG A 10 11.80 -6.35 -43.49
C ARG A 10 11.14 -5.23 -42.69
N ALA A 11 10.34 -4.38 -43.33
CA ALA A 11 9.62 -3.30 -42.65
C ALA A 11 8.61 -3.84 -41.62
N VAL A 12 7.86 -4.88 -41.98
CA VAL A 12 6.92 -5.55 -41.07
C VAL A 12 7.64 -6.20 -39.89
N PHE A 13 8.79 -6.85 -40.15
CA PHE A 13 9.59 -7.48 -39.08
C PHE A 13 10.18 -6.46 -38.10
N LEU A 14 10.66 -5.32 -38.61
CA LEU A 14 11.15 -4.21 -37.78
C LEU A 14 10.02 -3.56 -36.97
N PHE A 15 8.83 -3.43 -37.55
CA PHE A 15 7.65 -2.95 -36.85
C PHE A 15 7.21 -3.91 -35.72
N LEU A 16 7.20 -5.21 -35.98
CA LEU A 16 6.91 -6.24 -34.96
C LEU A 16 7.98 -6.24 -33.85
N LEU A 17 9.26 -6.09 -34.19
CA LEU A 17 10.33 -5.91 -33.18
C LEU A 17 10.10 -4.65 -32.34
N SER A 18 9.67 -3.55 -32.96
CA SER A 18 9.40 -2.31 -32.22
C SER A 18 8.26 -2.46 -31.21
N LEU A 19 7.24 -3.28 -31.52
CA LEU A 19 6.15 -3.58 -30.60
C LEU A 19 6.62 -4.38 -29.36
N THR A 20 7.67 -5.21 -29.48
CA THR A 20 8.23 -5.92 -28.32
C THR A 20 8.99 -5.02 -27.34
N TYR A 21 9.46 -3.84 -27.78
CA TYR A 21 10.14 -2.89 -26.89
C TYR A 21 9.19 -2.02 -26.06
N VAL A 22 7.91 -1.91 -26.42
CA VAL A 22 6.93 -1.07 -25.70
C VAL A 22 6.25 -1.81 -24.54
N SER A 23 6.47 -3.13 -24.39
CA SER A 23 5.76 -3.94 -23.39
C SER A 23 6.47 -4.11 -22.04
N CYS A 24 7.65 -3.54 -21.84
CA CYS A 24 8.30 -3.50 -20.53
C CYS A 24 8.08 -2.13 -19.88
N ASN A 25 6.87 -1.88 -19.38
CA ASN A 25 6.67 -0.81 -18.39
C ASN A 25 7.20 -1.30 -17.03
N ASN A 26 8.52 -1.55 -16.95
CA ASN A 26 9.20 -1.90 -15.71
C ASN A 26 9.37 -0.61 -14.91
N GLN A 27 8.27 -0.03 -14.43
CA GLN A 27 8.37 1.00 -13.40
C GLN A 27 9.08 0.35 -12.21
N PRO A 28 10.19 0.95 -11.75
CA PRO A 28 10.94 0.36 -10.66
C PRO A 28 10.08 0.44 -9.40
N MET A 29 10.08 -0.63 -8.59
CA MET A 29 9.14 -0.85 -7.49
C MET A 29 9.21 0.25 -6.40
N ASP A 30 10.41 0.81 -6.22
CA ASP A 30 10.68 2.00 -5.43
C ASP A 30 9.84 3.21 -5.87
N SER A 31 9.62 3.41 -7.18
CA SER A 31 8.77 4.49 -7.67
C SER A 31 7.28 4.29 -7.37
N CYS A 32 6.82 3.04 -7.19
CA CYS A 32 5.42 2.74 -6.86
C CYS A 32 5.11 3.00 -5.38
N ILE A 33 6.06 2.70 -4.48
CA ILE A 33 5.88 2.87 -3.03
C ILE A 33 6.04 4.33 -2.60
N VAL A 34 6.88 5.12 -3.28
CA VAL A 34 7.02 6.56 -2.98
C VAL A 34 5.69 7.28 -3.12
N ASN A 35 5.34 8.09 -2.14
CA ASN A 35 4.10 8.85 -2.14
C ASN A 35 4.20 10.10 -3.03
N GLY A 36 3.13 10.37 -3.79
CA GLY A 36 2.88 11.72 -4.30
C GLY A 36 2.54 12.68 -3.16
N VAL A 37 2.52 13.98 -3.48
CA VAL A 37 2.27 15.06 -2.49
C VAL A 37 1.00 14.82 -1.64
N ASN A 38 -0.04 14.25 -2.26
CA ASN A 38 -1.34 14.04 -1.65
C ASN A 38 -1.63 12.58 -1.31
N ASP A 39 -0.66 11.69 -1.43
CA ASP A 39 -0.88 10.25 -1.22
C ASP A 39 -0.32 9.83 0.13
N TYR A 40 -0.98 8.89 0.77
CA TYR A 40 -0.59 8.26 2.03
C TYR A 40 -0.82 6.76 1.92
N TRP A 41 0.00 5.95 2.58
CA TRP A 41 -0.25 4.51 2.69
C TRP A 41 -0.89 4.19 4.02
N LEU A 42 -2.11 3.66 3.96
CA LEU A 42 -2.79 3.08 5.10
C LEU A 42 -2.32 1.66 5.32
N VAL A 43 -1.79 1.37 6.51
CA VAL A 43 -1.30 0.04 6.88
C VAL A 43 -2.39 -0.74 7.61
N TYR A 44 -2.62 -1.98 7.16
CA TYR A 44 -3.37 -2.99 7.90
C TYR A 44 -2.49 -4.18 8.21
N ASP A 45 -2.55 -4.62 9.47
CA ASP A 45 -1.97 -5.86 9.94
C ASP A 45 -3.06 -6.92 9.99
N GLU A 46 -2.81 -8.08 9.39
CA GLU A 46 -3.78 -9.19 9.38
C GLU A 46 -4.05 -9.74 10.79
N ALA A 47 -3.00 -9.89 11.61
CA ALA A 47 -3.13 -10.52 12.92
C ALA A 47 -3.73 -9.57 13.95
N GLU A 48 -3.55 -8.26 13.75
CA GLU A 48 -4.10 -7.24 14.64
C GLU A 48 -4.83 -6.14 13.85
N PRO A 49 -6.02 -6.46 13.30
CA PRO A 49 -6.83 -5.50 12.54
C PRO A 49 -7.24 -4.33 13.42
N GLY A 50 -6.46 -3.25 13.39
CA GLY A 50 -6.68 -2.05 14.20
C GLY A 50 -5.63 -1.75 15.27
N TYR A 51 -4.63 -2.61 15.52
CA TYR A 51 -3.54 -2.28 16.47
C TYR A 51 -2.62 -1.19 15.94
N LEU A 52 -2.31 -1.21 14.63
CA LEU A 52 -1.72 -0.05 13.97
C LEU A 52 -2.73 1.09 13.76
N GLY A 53 -3.99 0.94 14.17
CA GLY A 53 -4.97 2.02 14.26
C GLY A 53 -5.27 2.74 12.94
N GLY A 54 -5.01 2.10 11.80
CA GLY A 54 -5.02 2.80 10.52
C GLY A 54 -3.95 3.89 10.47
N ALA A 55 -2.74 3.58 10.93
CA ALA A 55 -1.57 4.42 10.76
C ALA A 55 -1.33 4.64 9.27
N TYR A 56 -1.13 5.91 8.94
CA TYR A 56 -0.82 6.32 7.59
C TYR A 56 0.66 6.64 7.51
N PHE A 57 1.30 6.29 6.41
CA PHE A 57 2.72 6.56 6.19
C PHE A 57 2.94 7.28 4.87
N LYS A 58 3.97 8.12 4.84
CA LYS A 58 4.54 8.62 3.59
C LYS A 58 5.95 8.11 3.43
N PHE A 59 6.21 7.35 2.38
CA PHE A 59 7.54 6.96 1.92
C PHE A 59 8.07 8.04 0.99
N ASN A 60 9.12 8.73 1.43
CA ASN A 60 9.75 9.85 0.72
C ASN A 60 10.87 9.35 -0.19
N THR A 61 11.19 10.11 -1.24
CA THR A 61 12.24 9.78 -2.22
C THR A 61 13.65 9.69 -1.63
N ASP A 62 13.88 10.26 -0.44
CA ASP A 62 15.17 10.21 0.26
C ASP A 62 15.37 8.93 1.08
N GLY A 63 14.41 8.00 1.05
CA GLY A 63 14.47 6.77 1.84
C GLY A 63 13.97 6.92 3.27
N THR A 64 13.34 8.04 3.63
CA THR A 64 12.67 8.21 4.93
C THR A 64 11.17 7.93 4.82
N SER A 65 10.57 7.48 5.92
CA SER A 65 9.14 7.29 6.04
C SER A 65 8.60 8.00 7.28
N ILE A 66 7.48 8.69 7.11
CA ILE A 66 6.89 9.54 8.14
C ILE A 66 5.50 9.03 8.49
N ARG A 67 5.20 8.95 9.79
CA ARG A 67 3.90 8.50 10.31
C ARG A 67 2.89 9.64 10.43
N TYR A 68 1.65 9.33 10.08
CA TYR A 68 0.49 10.22 10.11
C TYR A 68 -0.73 9.52 10.72
N ARG A 69 -1.66 10.33 11.23
CA ARG A 69 -3.04 9.94 11.56
C ARG A 69 -4.01 10.76 10.74
N LYS A 70 -5.19 10.21 10.48
CA LYS A 70 -6.32 10.94 9.89
C LYS A 70 -7.27 11.39 11.01
N ASN A 71 -7.44 12.69 11.19
CA ASN A 71 -8.33 13.24 12.22
C ASN A 71 -9.82 13.07 11.84
N LEU A 72 -10.73 13.47 12.73
CA LEU A 72 -12.18 13.35 12.50
C LEU A 72 -12.68 14.18 11.30
N ASN A 73 -11.97 15.25 10.95
CA ASN A 73 -12.26 16.09 9.78
C ASN A 73 -11.73 15.47 8.48
N GLY A 74 -11.02 14.35 8.56
CA GLY A 74 -10.41 13.67 7.42
C GLY A 74 -9.06 14.23 6.98
N GLU A 75 -8.47 15.11 7.78
CA GLU A 75 -7.16 15.72 7.51
C GLU A 75 -6.04 14.85 8.08
N PHE A 76 -4.89 14.85 7.42
CA PHE A 76 -3.71 14.09 7.82
C PHE A 76 -2.81 14.96 8.69
N GLU A 77 -2.50 14.47 9.89
CA GLU A 77 -1.61 15.09 10.86
C GLU A 77 -0.41 14.19 11.08
N GLN A 78 0.80 14.74 11.00
CA GLN A 78 2.02 13.99 11.33
C GLN A 78 2.03 13.65 12.82
N ILE A 79 2.43 12.43 13.14
CA ILE A 79 2.58 11.96 14.52
C ILE A 79 4.06 11.89 14.83
N THR A 80 4.56 12.81 15.65
CA THR A 80 5.93 12.76 16.18
C THR A 80 5.97 12.30 17.64
N LYS A 81 4.81 12.28 18.31
CA LYS A 81 4.66 11.82 19.69
C LYS A 81 3.25 11.34 19.98
N ASP A 82 3.12 10.39 20.89
CA ASP A 82 1.86 9.96 21.50
C ASP A 82 2.07 9.59 22.97
N GLY A 83 1.59 10.45 23.87
CA GLY A 83 1.94 10.38 25.30
C GLY A 83 3.45 10.52 25.50
N ASP A 84 4.06 9.50 26.11
CA ASP A 84 5.51 9.42 26.36
C ASP A 84 6.28 8.74 25.21
N LEU A 85 5.57 8.27 24.17
CA LEU A 85 6.20 7.67 23.00
C LEU A 85 6.60 8.77 22.01
N PHE A 86 7.82 8.68 21.52
CA PHE A 86 8.33 9.49 20.42
C PHE A 86 8.43 8.61 19.18
N PHE A 87 8.01 9.14 18.03
CA PHE A 87 8.12 8.47 16.75
C PHE A 87 9.07 9.28 15.87
N ASP A 88 10.22 8.70 15.60
CA ASP A 88 11.18 9.23 14.64
C ASP A 88 10.79 8.80 13.22
N ASP A 89 11.33 9.50 12.24
CA ASP A 89 11.21 9.09 10.84
C ASP A 89 11.97 7.76 10.66
N GLU A 90 11.36 6.79 9.97
CA GLU A 90 11.96 5.48 9.78
C GLU A 90 12.57 5.35 8.39
N GLU A 91 13.80 4.85 8.32
CA GLU A 91 14.44 4.55 7.05
C GLU A 91 13.74 3.39 6.32
N TRP A 92 13.71 3.45 5.00
CA TRP A 92 13.20 2.38 4.17
C TRP A 92 14.03 2.21 2.89
N VAL A 93 14.06 0.98 2.38
CA VAL A 93 14.64 0.64 1.08
C VAL A 93 14.05 -0.65 0.54
N ILE A 94 13.81 -0.71 -0.77
CA ILE A 94 13.44 -1.95 -1.47
C ILE A 94 14.68 -2.53 -2.14
N SER A 95 15.02 -3.76 -1.80
CA SER A 95 16.11 -4.49 -2.44
C SER A 95 15.65 -5.11 -3.78
N LYS A 96 16.62 -5.53 -4.60
CA LYS A 96 16.34 -6.22 -5.88
C LYS A 96 15.60 -7.55 -5.71
N ASP A 97 15.70 -8.16 -4.53
CA ASP A 97 15.06 -9.43 -4.20
C ASP A 97 13.62 -9.24 -3.70
N SER A 98 13.02 -8.07 -3.95
CA SER A 98 11.65 -7.71 -3.52
C SER A 98 11.47 -7.71 -2.00
N ILE A 99 12.51 -7.34 -1.26
CA ILE A 99 12.44 -7.17 0.20
C ILE A 99 12.38 -5.68 0.53
N LEU A 100 11.32 -5.25 1.21
CA LEU A 100 11.20 -3.94 1.85
C LEU A 100 11.86 -4.01 3.22
N LYS A 101 12.95 -3.27 3.40
CA LYS A 101 13.44 -2.90 4.74
C LYS A 101 12.74 -1.62 5.15
N TRP A 102 12.18 -1.61 6.35
CA TRP A 102 11.42 -0.47 6.88
C TRP A 102 11.62 -0.43 8.39
N GLY A 103 12.40 0.55 8.86
CA GLY A 103 12.94 0.57 10.21
C GLY A 103 13.70 -0.71 10.53
N GLU A 104 13.33 -1.37 11.63
CA GLU A 104 13.92 -2.65 12.05
C GLU A 104 13.31 -3.86 11.34
N HIS A 105 12.29 -3.66 10.51
CA HIS A 105 11.57 -4.74 9.83
C HIS A 105 12.16 -5.06 8.46
N SER A 106 12.06 -6.33 8.07
CA SER A 106 12.36 -6.83 6.73
C SER A 106 11.18 -7.67 6.27
N LEU A 107 10.58 -7.25 5.16
CA LEU A 107 9.27 -7.68 4.69
C LEU A 107 9.39 -8.12 3.24
N ASP A 108 8.96 -9.33 2.91
CA ASP A 108 8.89 -9.75 1.51
C ASP A 108 7.71 -9.07 0.83
N ILE A 109 7.92 -8.49 -0.34
CA ILE A 109 6.87 -7.93 -1.19
C ILE A 109 6.33 -9.06 -2.05
N ILE A 110 5.13 -9.51 -1.71
CA ILE A 110 4.48 -10.66 -2.36
C ILE A 110 3.74 -10.24 -3.62
N ASP A 111 3.11 -9.06 -3.59
CA ASP A 111 2.41 -8.47 -4.73
C ASP A 111 2.34 -6.95 -4.58
N TYR A 112 2.24 -6.23 -5.69
CA TYR A 112 2.08 -4.78 -5.68
C TYR A 112 1.46 -4.22 -6.95
N ASN A 113 0.83 -3.07 -6.81
CA ASN A 113 0.43 -2.19 -7.89
C ASN A 113 0.48 -0.73 -7.39
N ASP A 114 0.06 0.22 -8.24
CA ASP A 114 0.09 1.64 -7.90
C ASP A 114 -0.71 2.03 -6.65
N ASN A 115 -1.66 1.20 -6.21
CA ASN A 115 -2.56 1.49 -5.10
C ASN A 115 -2.46 0.51 -3.93
N THR A 116 -1.70 -0.58 -4.07
CA THR A 116 -1.65 -1.64 -3.06
C THR A 116 -0.27 -2.30 -3.02
N PHE A 117 0.23 -2.56 -1.82
CA PHE A 117 1.32 -3.51 -1.59
C PHE A 117 0.85 -4.59 -0.62
N ILE A 118 1.20 -5.83 -0.92
CA ILE A 118 1.02 -6.98 -0.04
C ILE A 118 2.40 -7.40 0.43
N LEU A 119 2.60 -7.35 1.74
CA LEU A 119 3.87 -7.62 2.39
C LEU A 119 3.71 -8.85 3.28
N TYR A 120 4.77 -9.64 3.41
CA TYR A 120 4.81 -10.78 4.29
C TYR A 120 5.93 -10.62 5.34
N LEU A 121 5.55 -10.73 6.60
CA LEU A 121 6.46 -10.60 7.73
C LEU A 121 6.89 -11.99 8.22
N ASN A 122 7.98 -12.50 7.64
CA ASN A 122 8.52 -13.84 7.90
C ASN A 122 8.62 -14.22 9.39
N ARG A 123 9.02 -13.28 10.25
CA ARG A 123 9.24 -13.56 11.69
C ARG A 123 7.96 -13.90 12.44
N GLN A 124 6.80 -13.52 11.92
CA GLN A 124 5.51 -13.64 12.59
C GLN A 124 4.45 -14.35 11.74
N ASP A 125 4.83 -14.88 10.57
CA ASP A 125 3.95 -15.62 9.65
C ASP A 125 2.61 -14.91 9.41
N ARG A 126 2.69 -13.63 9.00
CA ARG A 126 1.51 -12.78 8.79
C ARG A 126 1.69 -11.78 7.67
N TYR A 127 0.57 -11.38 7.06
CA TYR A 127 0.55 -10.37 6.02
C TYR A 127 0.34 -8.96 6.56
N LEU A 128 1.02 -8.00 5.94
CA LEU A 128 0.71 -6.57 6.06
C LEU A 128 0.22 -6.06 4.71
N PHE A 129 -0.81 -5.22 4.73
CA PHE A 129 -1.40 -4.64 3.53
C PHE A 129 -1.26 -3.12 3.59
N LEU A 130 -0.68 -2.54 2.54
CA LEU A 130 -0.59 -1.10 2.34
C LEU A 130 -1.60 -0.70 1.28
N PHE A 131 -2.52 0.21 1.60
CA PHE A 131 -3.46 0.77 0.62
C PHE A 131 -3.20 2.26 0.43
N LYS A 132 -3.05 2.69 -0.82
CA LYS A 132 -2.85 4.11 -1.13
C LYS A 132 -4.16 4.87 -0.92
N GLU A 133 -4.09 5.94 -0.14
CA GLU A 133 -5.20 6.83 0.15
C GLU A 133 -4.82 8.28 -0.16
N LYS A 134 -5.72 8.98 -0.86
CA LYS A 134 -5.54 10.38 -1.23
C LYS A 134 -6.03 11.33 -0.13
N LYS A 135 -5.35 12.47 0.00
CA LYS A 135 -5.83 13.62 0.78
C LYS A 135 -7.23 14.00 0.31
N GLY A 136 -8.16 14.19 1.25
CA GLY A 136 -9.56 14.49 0.95
C GLY A 136 -10.42 13.26 0.61
N SER A 137 -9.89 12.05 0.74
CA SER A 137 -10.69 10.81 0.68
C SER A 137 -11.83 10.86 1.69
N ASN A 138 -13.06 10.61 1.20
CA ASN A 138 -14.27 10.51 2.02
C ASN A 138 -14.34 9.21 2.85
N LYS A 139 -13.34 8.31 2.71
CA LYS A 139 -13.27 7.09 3.50
C LYS A 139 -13.20 7.45 4.99
N LYS A 140 -14.14 6.88 5.74
CA LYS A 140 -14.22 7.05 7.19
C LYS A 140 -13.28 6.05 7.87
N GLY A 141 -12.73 6.42 9.02
CA GLY A 141 -11.93 5.51 9.84
C GLY A 141 -12.78 4.38 10.40
N SER A 142 -12.13 3.33 10.93
CA SER A 142 -12.80 2.16 11.52
C SER A 142 -13.79 2.56 12.64
N GLN A 143 -13.41 3.52 13.49
CA GLN A 143 -14.23 3.99 14.61
C GLN A 143 -15.62 4.47 14.18
N TYR A 144 -15.72 5.17 13.05
CA TYR A 144 -17.01 5.62 12.51
C TYR A 144 -17.96 4.43 12.26
N TYR A 145 -17.46 3.33 11.72
CA TYR A 145 -18.28 2.15 11.43
C TYR A 145 -18.65 1.38 12.70
N ILE A 146 -17.75 1.36 13.69
CA ILE A 146 -18.02 0.81 15.03
C ILE A 146 -19.18 1.59 15.69
N ASP A 147 -19.11 2.91 15.69
CA ASP A 147 -20.13 3.76 16.31
C ASP A 147 -21.45 3.70 15.55
N LYS A 148 -21.41 3.71 14.22
CA LYS A 148 -22.60 3.51 13.37
C LYS A 148 -23.31 2.18 13.65
N ARG A 149 -22.57 1.10 13.94
CA ARG A 149 -23.16 -0.20 14.30
C ARG A 149 -23.84 -0.15 15.66
N LYS A 150 -23.24 0.54 16.64
CA LYS A 150 -23.84 0.73 17.97
C LYS A 150 -25.12 1.57 17.90
N GLU A 151 -25.16 2.57 17.03
CA GLU A 151 -26.31 3.46 16.85
C GLU A 151 -27.50 2.79 16.14
N TYR A 152 -27.22 1.88 15.19
CA TYR A 152 -28.26 1.21 14.38
C TYR A 152 -28.15 -0.32 14.40
N PRO A 153 -28.25 -0.97 15.58
CA PRO A 153 -28.04 -2.42 15.72
C PRO A 153 -28.98 -3.26 14.84
N GLU A 154 -30.20 -2.78 14.57
CA GLU A 154 -31.21 -3.46 13.74
C GLU A 154 -30.78 -3.62 12.27
N LYS A 155 -29.88 -2.75 11.78
CA LYS A 155 -29.35 -2.81 10.41
C LYS A 155 -28.15 -3.74 10.27
N TYR A 156 -27.56 -4.13 11.39
CA TYR A 156 -26.38 -4.98 11.46
C TYR A 156 -26.68 -6.20 12.35
N PRO A 157 -27.62 -7.08 11.95
CA PRO A 157 -27.85 -8.31 12.68
C PRO A 157 -26.54 -9.09 12.73
N GLU A 158 -25.95 -9.20 13.93
CA GLU A 158 -24.73 -9.97 14.17
C GLU A 158 -24.97 -11.41 13.68
N PRO A 159 -24.24 -11.92 12.68
CA PRO A 159 -24.50 -13.26 12.19
C PRO A 159 -24.00 -14.36 13.14
N TYR A 160 -23.23 -14.04 14.20
CA TYR A 160 -22.71 -15.04 15.13
C TYR A 160 -22.51 -14.49 16.55
N SER A 161 -23.59 -14.49 17.34
CA SER A 161 -23.54 -14.43 18.81
C SER A 161 -23.78 -15.81 19.45
N SER A 162 -23.39 -16.89 18.75
CA SER A 162 -23.43 -18.26 19.27
C SER A 162 -22.12 -19.00 19.00
N VAL A 163 -21.02 -18.50 19.57
CA VAL A 163 -19.91 -19.39 19.93
C VAL A 163 -19.83 -19.37 21.46
N ASN A 164 -20.71 -20.19 22.02
CA ASN A 164 -20.69 -20.85 23.32
C ASN A 164 -19.88 -20.21 24.46
N ASN A 165 -20.63 -19.81 25.49
CA ASN A 165 -20.25 -20.06 26.88
C ASN A 165 -19.85 -21.53 27.03
N GLN A 166 -18.56 -21.81 27.21
CA GLN A 166 -18.04 -22.96 27.95
C GLN A 166 -16.81 -22.52 28.75
#